data_AF-A0A7Y8FSY4-F1
#
_entry.id   AF-A0A7Y8FSY4-F1
#
_cell.length_a   1.000
_cell.length_b   1.000
_cell.length_c   1.000
_cell.angle_alpha   90.00
_cell.angle_beta   90.00
_cell.angle_gamma   90.00
#
_symmetry.space_group_name_H-M   'P 1'
#
loop_
_entity.id
_entity.type
_entity.pdbx_description
1 polymer ?
#
loop_
_entity_poly.entity_id
_entity_poly.type
_entity_poly.pdbx_seq_one_letter_code
_entity_poly.pdbx_strand_id
1 'polypeptide(L)'
;EQFAEELEDVRWGLFSLNTSRWLLARAWTTDRNVRGNRQGAAQITNWLPRLLADDAVALQLPRYQQQPEDLAEQLPRIERIQAWLHHARNVVDIPELDRLYGELNKLALLANQPITDESLDARMHQAIAVYQNRAWKTLLRL
;
A
#
# COMPACT_ATOMS: atom_id res chain seq x y z
N GLU A 1 28.89 -5.25 17.17
CA GLU A 1 29.21 -6.66 16.87
C GLU A 1 28.20 -7.27 15.88
N GLN A 2 26.90 -7.17 16.12
CA GLN A 2 25.84 -7.71 15.23
C GLN A 2 25.92 -7.31 13.73
N PHE A 3 26.34 -6.07 13.41
CA PHE A 3 26.51 -5.64 12.01
C PHE A 3 27.72 -6.29 11.31
N ALA A 4 28.78 -6.62 12.04
CA ALA A 4 29.96 -7.27 11.45
C ALA A 4 29.67 -8.76 11.15
N GLU A 5 28.88 -9.42 11.98
CA GLU A 5 28.38 -10.78 11.74
C GLU A 5 27.39 -10.84 10.56
N GLU A 6 26.51 -9.84 10.42
CA GLU A 6 25.64 -9.69 9.23
C GLU A 6 26.45 -9.53 7.93
N LEU A 7 27.67 -8.96 7.98
CA LEU A 7 28.54 -8.80 6.79
C LEU A 7 29.21 -10.10 6.34
N GLU A 8 29.37 -11.08 7.25
CA GLU A 8 29.83 -12.43 6.89
C GLU A 8 28.70 -13.25 6.22
N ASP A 9 27.46 -12.76 6.35
CA ASP A 9 26.28 -13.37 5.77
C ASP A 9 25.95 -12.77 4.41
N VAL A 10 26.21 -13.53 3.34
CA VAL A 10 25.94 -13.10 1.97
C VAL A 10 24.44 -13.06 1.61
N ARG A 11 23.51 -13.29 2.57
CA ARG A 11 22.06 -13.26 2.36
C ARG A 11 21.59 -12.03 1.56
N TRP A 12 22.04 -10.84 1.93
CA TRP A 12 21.66 -9.60 1.23
C TRP A 12 22.24 -9.51 -0.18
N GLY A 13 23.49 -9.93 -0.38
CA GLY A 13 24.13 -9.99 -1.69
C GLY A 13 23.47 -11.00 -2.62
N LEU A 14 23.15 -12.19 -2.10
CA LEU A 14 22.46 -13.26 -2.82
C LEU A 14 21.02 -12.85 -3.18
N PHE A 15 20.29 -12.28 -2.23
CA PHE A 15 18.94 -11.76 -2.46
C PHE A 15 18.95 -10.70 -3.58
N SER A 16 19.87 -9.73 -3.49
CA SER A 16 19.98 -8.65 -4.48
C SER A 16 20.33 -9.19 -5.86
N LEU A 17 21.35 -10.05 -5.97
CA LEU A 17 21.78 -10.65 -7.23
C LEU A 17 20.67 -11.49 -7.87
N ASN A 18 19.98 -12.31 -7.08
CA ASN A 18 18.88 -13.14 -7.58
C ASN A 18 17.70 -12.27 -8.04
N THR A 19 17.36 -11.23 -7.28
CA THR A 19 16.30 -10.28 -7.65
C THR A 19 16.65 -9.55 -8.95
N SER A 20 17.88 -9.05 -9.10
CA SER A 20 18.34 -8.42 -10.33
C SER A 20 18.29 -9.36 -11.52
N ARG A 21 18.74 -10.61 -11.36
CA ARG A 21 18.68 -11.63 -12.43
C ARG A 21 17.23 -11.95 -12.82
N TRP A 22 16.35 -12.12 -11.84
CA TRP A 22 14.93 -12.38 -12.06
C TRP A 22 14.26 -11.21 -12.80
N LEU A 23 14.61 -9.96 -12.44
CA LEU A 23 14.08 -8.77 -13.10
C LEU A 23 14.58 -8.61 -14.54
N LEU A 24 15.90 -8.70 -14.75
CA LEU A 24 16.54 -8.56 -16.07
C LEU A 24 16.06 -9.63 -17.05
N ALA A 25 15.92 -10.87 -16.59
CA ALA A 25 15.40 -11.97 -17.40
C ALA A 25 13.88 -11.91 -17.59
N ARG A 26 13.17 -10.96 -16.96
CA ARG A 26 11.70 -10.92 -16.89
C ARG A 26 11.11 -12.27 -16.47
N ALA A 27 11.76 -12.96 -15.53
CA ALA A 27 11.49 -14.36 -15.23
C ALA A 27 10.05 -14.60 -14.72
N TRP A 28 9.34 -13.55 -14.27
CA TRP A 28 7.90 -13.60 -13.99
C TRP A 28 7.01 -13.93 -15.21
N THR A 29 7.55 -13.85 -16.43
CA THR A 29 6.84 -14.21 -17.67
C THR A 29 7.03 -15.67 -18.08
N THR A 30 7.99 -16.37 -17.49
CA THR A 30 8.27 -17.77 -17.79
C THR A 30 7.09 -18.65 -17.36
N ASP A 31 6.80 -19.69 -18.16
CA ASP A 31 5.74 -20.68 -17.93
C ASP A 31 4.31 -20.13 -17.76
N ARG A 32 4.05 -18.90 -18.19
CA ARG A 32 2.69 -18.35 -18.22
C ARG A 32 1.83 -19.09 -19.25
N ASN A 33 0.71 -19.63 -18.79
CA ASN A 33 -0.35 -20.10 -19.68
C ASN A 33 -1.05 -18.92 -20.40
N VAL A 34 -1.95 -19.22 -21.33
CA VAL A 34 -2.70 -18.21 -22.12
C VAL A 34 -3.41 -17.19 -21.22
N ARG A 35 -4.00 -17.63 -20.10
CA ARG A 35 -4.65 -16.74 -19.13
C ARG A 35 -3.64 -15.80 -18.46
N GLY A 36 -2.49 -16.32 -18.03
CA GLY A 36 -1.41 -15.55 -17.41
C GLY A 36 -0.82 -14.52 -18.36
N ASN A 37 -0.68 -14.83 -19.65
CA ASN A 37 -0.24 -13.87 -20.66
C ASN A 37 -1.27 -12.75 -20.85
N ARG A 38 -2.55 -13.08 -20.92
CA ARG A 38 -3.63 -12.09 -21.02
C ARG A 38 -3.65 -11.15 -19.80
N GLN A 39 -3.52 -11.69 -18.58
CA GLN A 39 -3.47 -10.88 -17.37
C GLN A 39 -2.21 -10.02 -17.31
N GLY A 40 -1.06 -10.60 -17.67
CA GLY A 40 0.22 -9.88 -17.70
C GLY A 40 0.30 -8.76 -18.73
N ALA A 41 -0.55 -8.77 -19.76
CA ALA A 41 -0.66 -7.72 -20.77
C ALA A 41 -1.73 -6.65 -20.44
N ALA A 42 -2.49 -6.83 -19.35
CA ALA A 42 -3.53 -5.87 -18.96
C ALA A 42 -2.91 -4.54 -18.54
N GLN A 43 -3.39 -3.45 -19.13
CA GLN A 43 -2.95 -2.10 -18.79
C GLN A 43 -3.26 -1.79 -17.33
N ILE A 44 -2.36 -1.08 -16.66
CA ILE A 44 -2.51 -0.70 -15.25
C ILE A 44 -3.82 0.04 -14.97
N THR A 45 -4.27 0.87 -15.92
CA THR A 45 -5.55 1.59 -15.89
C THR A 45 -6.76 0.67 -15.73
N ASN A 46 -6.66 -0.59 -16.19
CA ASN A 46 -7.79 -1.52 -16.25
C ASN A 46 -7.95 -2.34 -14.97
N TRP A 47 -6.94 -2.40 -14.10
CA TRP A 47 -6.99 -3.23 -12.89
C TRP A 47 -6.63 -2.48 -11.61
N LEU A 48 -5.81 -1.43 -11.68
CA LEU A 48 -5.38 -0.69 -10.50
C LEU A 48 -6.54 -0.03 -9.73
N PRO A 49 -7.55 0.60 -10.38
CA PRO A 49 -8.67 1.17 -9.64
C PRO A 49 -9.42 0.13 -8.80
N ARG A 50 -9.60 -1.07 -9.34
CA ARG A 50 -10.27 -2.17 -8.63
C ARG A 50 -9.43 -2.70 -7.47
N LEU A 51 -8.13 -2.87 -7.67
CA LEU A 51 -7.21 -3.27 -6.60
C LEU A 51 -7.24 -2.27 -5.43
N LEU A 52 -7.19 -0.96 -5.73
CA LEU A 52 -7.30 0.09 -4.72
C LEU A 52 -8.66 0.08 -4.01
N ALA A 53 -9.74 -0.19 -4.73
CA ALA A 53 -11.09 -0.31 -4.15
C ALA A 53 -11.20 -1.51 -3.19
N ASP A 54 -10.70 -2.68 -3.60
CA ASP A 54 -10.69 -3.89 -2.77
C ASP A 54 -9.89 -3.64 -1.46
N ASP A 55 -8.75 -2.95 -1.57
CA ASP A 55 -7.97 -2.56 -0.40
C ASP A 55 -8.66 -1.49 0.45
N ALA A 56 -9.35 -0.52 -0.16
CA ALA A 56 -10.10 0.48 0.57
C ALA A 56 -11.25 -0.13 1.40
N VAL A 57 -11.98 -1.08 0.82
CA VAL A 57 -13.03 -1.84 1.52
C VAL A 57 -12.43 -2.66 2.65
N ALA A 58 -11.32 -3.36 2.39
CA ALA A 58 -10.68 -4.21 3.39
C ALA A 58 -9.98 -3.42 4.52
N LEU A 59 -9.68 -2.13 4.31
CA LEU A 59 -9.10 -1.26 5.35
C LEU A 59 -10.11 -0.92 6.45
N GLN A 60 -11.42 -0.97 6.17
CA GLN A 60 -12.48 -0.81 7.18
C GLN A 60 -12.27 0.39 8.13
N LEU A 61 -11.94 1.56 7.59
CA LEU A 61 -11.69 2.79 8.37
C LEU A 61 -12.73 3.09 9.48
N PRO A 62 -14.05 2.82 9.30
CA PRO A 62 -15.02 3.02 10.39
C PRO A 62 -14.68 2.26 11.68
N ARG A 63 -14.04 1.09 11.62
CA ARG A 63 -13.58 0.37 12.82
C ARG A 63 -12.52 1.18 13.55
N TYR A 64 -11.53 1.70 12.83
CA TYR A 64 -10.40 2.44 13.42
C TYR A 64 -10.74 3.88 13.81
N GLN A 65 -11.94 4.36 13.47
CA GLN A 65 -12.52 5.55 14.08
C GLN A 65 -13.02 5.27 15.51
N GLN A 66 -13.40 4.03 15.80
CA GLN A 66 -13.90 3.60 17.12
C GLN A 66 -12.81 2.94 17.98
N GLN A 67 -11.84 2.29 17.33
CA GLN A 67 -10.72 1.56 17.94
C GLN A 67 -9.39 1.98 17.28
N PRO A 68 -8.95 3.24 17.46
CA PRO A 68 -7.71 3.76 16.87
C PRO A 68 -6.43 3.06 17.37
N GLU A 69 -6.48 2.39 18.52
CA GLU A 69 -5.38 1.62 19.11
C GLU A 69 -4.94 0.47 18.19
N ASP A 70 -5.89 -0.16 17.50
CA ASP A 70 -5.66 -1.31 16.61
C ASP A 70 -5.14 -0.91 15.23
N LEU A 71 -5.12 0.38 14.89
CA LEU A 71 -4.81 0.85 13.52
C LEU A 71 -3.47 0.34 12.97
N ALA A 72 -2.48 0.10 13.85
CA ALA A 72 -1.17 -0.41 13.47
C ALA A 72 -1.26 -1.76 12.73
N GLU A 73 -2.27 -2.59 12.99
CA GLU A 73 -2.47 -3.87 12.30
C GLU A 73 -2.74 -3.71 10.79
N GLN A 74 -3.22 -2.53 10.38
CA GLN A 74 -3.52 -2.21 8.98
C GLN A 74 -2.36 -1.55 8.23
N LEU A 75 -1.20 -1.33 8.88
CA LEU A 75 -0.02 -0.77 8.22
C LEU A 75 0.30 -1.47 6.89
N PRO A 76 0.34 -2.82 6.78
CA PRO A 76 0.64 -3.49 5.51
C PRO A 76 -0.33 -3.14 4.38
N ARG A 77 -1.60 -2.83 4.71
CA ARG A 77 -2.61 -2.47 3.72
C ARG A 77 -2.50 -1.00 3.32
N ILE A 78 -2.32 -0.12 4.32
CA ILE A 78 -2.11 1.32 4.08
C ILE A 78 -0.88 1.50 3.19
N GLU A 79 0.23 0.81 3.51
CA GLU A 79 1.48 0.85 2.74
C GLU A 79 1.31 0.31 1.32
N ARG A 80 0.52 -0.76 1.13
CA ARG A 80 0.23 -1.26 -0.22
C ARG A 80 -0.53 -0.23 -1.06
N ILE A 81 -1.54 0.43 -0.49
CA ILE A 81 -2.26 1.50 -1.17
C ILE A 81 -1.29 2.65 -1.50
N GLN A 82 -0.47 3.07 -0.52
CA GLN A 82 0.51 4.14 -0.70
C GLN A 82 1.53 3.83 -1.79
N ALA A 83 2.06 2.60 -1.85
CA ALA A 83 3.03 2.21 -2.87
C ALA A 83 2.44 2.35 -4.29
N TRP A 84 1.20 1.90 -4.48
CA TRP A 84 0.52 2.05 -5.77
C TRP A 84 0.22 3.51 -6.11
N LEU A 85 -0.29 4.29 -5.14
CA LEU A 85 -0.53 5.71 -5.37
C LEU A 85 0.78 6.46 -5.65
N HIS A 86 1.88 6.13 -4.98
CA HIS A 86 3.19 6.73 -5.19
C HIS A 86 3.67 6.56 -6.64
N HIS A 87 3.52 5.36 -7.20
CA HIS A 87 4.04 5.04 -8.53
C HIS A 87 3.05 5.30 -9.68
N ALA A 88 1.73 5.22 -9.45
CA ALA A 88 0.75 5.09 -10.53
C ALA A 88 -0.55 5.88 -10.32
N ARG A 89 -0.63 6.80 -9.34
CA ARG A 89 -1.85 7.63 -9.17
C ARG A 89 -2.21 8.48 -10.40
N ASN A 90 -1.23 8.85 -11.21
CA ASN A 90 -1.41 9.67 -12.42
C ASN A 90 -2.14 8.95 -13.56
N VAL A 91 -2.24 7.62 -13.52
CA VAL A 91 -2.94 6.81 -14.53
C VAL A 91 -4.29 6.30 -14.04
N VAL A 92 -4.71 6.69 -12.83
CA VAL A 92 -6.03 6.35 -12.28
C VAL A 92 -6.95 7.56 -12.44
N ASP A 93 -8.03 7.39 -13.19
CA ASP A 93 -9.02 8.46 -13.46
C ASP A 93 -9.97 8.67 -12.28
N ILE A 94 -9.40 9.07 -11.14
CA ILE A 94 -10.13 9.46 -9.93
C ILE A 94 -9.59 10.84 -9.49
N PRO A 95 -10.46 11.84 -9.31
CA PRO A 95 -10.03 13.16 -8.88
C PRO A 95 -9.49 13.12 -7.45
N GLU A 96 -8.55 14.01 -7.13
CA GLU A 96 -8.00 14.23 -5.78
C GLU A 96 -7.17 13.05 -5.19
N LEU A 97 -6.63 12.16 -6.03
CA LEU A 97 -5.76 11.06 -5.57
C LEU A 97 -4.47 11.54 -4.89
N ASP A 98 -3.89 12.67 -5.31
CA ASP A 98 -2.73 13.26 -4.62
C ASP A 98 -3.06 13.64 -3.18
N ARG A 99 -4.27 14.19 -2.95
CA ARG A 99 -4.75 14.53 -1.62
C ARG A 99 -4.96 13.26 -0.79
N LEU A 100 -5.58 12.23 -1.37
CA LEU A 100 -5.74 10.94 -0.70
C LEU A 100 -4.39 10.35 -0.30
N TYR A 101 -3.40 10.37 -1.19
CA TYR A 101 -2.05 9.90 -0.90
C TYR A 101 -1.44 10.65 0.30
N GLY A 102 -1.59 11.98 0.36
CA GLY A 102 -1.16 12.78 1.50
C GLY A 102 -1.85 12.40 2.82
N GLU A 103 -3.16 12.16 2.81
CA GLU A 103 -3.90 11.75 4.00
C GLU A 103 -3.54 10.32 4.47
N LEU A 104 -3.24 9.40 3.54
CA LEU A 104 -2.75 8.06 3.89
C LEU A 104 -1.33 8.09 4.46
N ASN A 105 -0.46 9.00 3.98
CA ASN A 105 0.87 9.22 4.57
C ASN A 105 0.79 9.65 6.03
N LYS A 106 -0.12 10.57 6.35
CA LYS A 106 -0.36 10.97 7.75
C LYS A 106 -0.91 9.81 8.58
N LEU A 107 -1.84 9.03 8.03
CA LEU A 107 -2.43 7.89 8.72
C LEU A 107 -1.37 6.82 9.06
N ALA A 108 -0.52 6.46 8.10
CA ALA A 108 0.58 5.53 8.31
C ALA A 108 1.59 6.05 9.34
N LEU A 109 1.92 7.35 9.30
CA LEU A 109 2.80 7.97 10.28
C LEU A 109 2.23 7.84 11.70
N LEU A 110 0.95 8.15 11.89
CA LEU A 110 0.28 8.04 13.18
C LEU A 110 0.14 6.58 13.66
N ALA A 111 -0.09 5.64 12.75
CA ALA A 111 -0.16 4.21 13.06
C ALA A 111 1.18 3.64 13.55
N ASN A 112 2.31 4.22 13.14
CA ASN A 112 3.65 3.84 13.61
C ASN A 112 4.06 4.48 14.95
N GLN A 113 3.31 5.49 15.44
CA GLN A 113 3.62 6.15 16.71
C GLN A 113 3.23 5.26 17.90
N PRO A 114 3.94 5.38 19.05
CA PRO A 114 3.50 4.75 20.30
C PRO A 114 2.09 5.18 20.68
N ILE A 115 1.38 4.30 21.39
CA ILE A 115 0.01 4.57 21.85
C ILE A 115 0.05 5.49 23.08
N THR A 116 -0.45 6.71 22.89
CA THR A 116 -0.81 7.71 23.92
C THR A 116 -2.21 8.26 23.64
N ASP A 117 -2.85 8.90 24.61
CA ASP A 117 -4.18 9.50 24.44
C ASP A 117 -4.22 10.50 23.26
N GLU A 118 -3.19 11.35 23.14
CA GLU A 118 -3.07 12.29 22.02
C GLU A 118 -2.90 11.58 20.67
N SER A 119 -2.13 10.48 20.64
CA SER A 119 -1.94 9.70 19.42
C SER A 119 -3.23 8.99 18.99
N LEU A 120 -4.03 8.50 19.94
CA LEU A 120 -5.30 7.82 19.67
C LEU A 120 -6.31 8.79 19.08
N ASP A 121 -6.41 9.99 19.67
CA ASP A 121 -7.24 11.07 19.15
C ASP A 121 -6.78 11.48 17.73
N ALA A 122 -5.48 11.64 17.50
CA ALA A 122 -4.94 11.97 16.19
C ALA A 122 -5.22 10.87 15.14
N ARG A 123 -5.05 9.59 15.51
CA ARG A 123 -5.36 8.43 14.65
C ARG A 123 -6.82 8.40 14.25
N MET A 124 -7.73 8.59 15.22
CA MET A 124 -9.17 8.67 14.96
C MET A 124 -9.49 9.80 13.97
N HIS A 125 -9.02 11.02 14.25
CA HIS A 125 -9.25 12.17 13.37
C HIS A 125 -8.70 11.96 11.96
N GLN A 126 -7.51 11.36 11.84
CA GLN A 126 -6.92 11.06 10.54
C GLN A 126 -7.69 9.97 9.80
N ALA A 127 -8.20 8.93 10.49
CA ALA A 127 -9.05 7.92 9.89
C ALA A 127 -10.38 8.52 9.37
N ILE A 128 -10.95 9.50 10.08
CA ILE A 128 -12.11 10.28 9.62
C ILE A 128 -11.73 11.10 8.37
N ALA A 129 -10.58 11.79 8.38
CA ALA A 129 -10.14 12.61 7.25
C ALA A 129 -9.96 11.78 5.97
N VAL A 130 -9.34 10.60 6.06
CA VAL A 130 -9.23 9.66 4.93
C VAL A 130 -10.61 9.19 4.49
N TYR A 131 -11.48 8.78 5.43
CA TYR A 131 -12.84 8.31 5.10
C TYR A 131 -13.71 9.36 4.42
N GLN A 132 -13.55 10.64 4.79
CA GLN A 132 -14.29 11.76 4.21
C GLN A 132 -13.76 12.21 2.86
N ASN A 133 -12.52 11.85 2.50
CA ASN A 133 -11.86 12.21 1.25
C ASN A 133 -12.69 11.77 0.02
N ARG A 134 -12.78 12.65 -0.98
CA ARG A 134 -13.58 12.40 -2.18
C ARG A 134 -13.07 11.20 -2.98
N ALA A 135 -11.76 11.10 -3.18
CA ALA A 135 -11.15 9.97 -3.90
C ALA A 135 -11.40 8.65 -3.15
N TRP A 136 -11.31 8.66 -1.81
CA TRP A 136 -11.63 7.48 -0.99
C TRP A 136 -13.08 7.04 -1.17
N LYS A 137 -14.03 7.97 -1.12
CA LYS A 137 -15.45 7.69 -1.35
C LYS A 137 -15.73 7.19 -2.76
N THR A 138 -14.98 7.67 -3.76
CA THR A 138 -15.06 7.13 -5.13
C THR A 138 -14.57 5.69 -5.17
N LEU A 139 -13.42 5.38 -4.56
CA LEU A 139 -12.88 4.02 -4.49
C LEU A 139 -13.86 3.03 -3.83
N LEU A 140 -14.52 3.43 -2.74
CA LEU A 140 -15.52 2.60 -2.06
C LEU A 140 -16.79 2.31 -2.89
N ARG A 141 -16.97 2.97 -4.04
CA ARG A 141 -18.12 2.82 -4.93
C ARG A 141 -17.81 2.07 -6.23
N LEU A 142 -16.54 1.70 -6.46
CA LEU A 142 -16.08 0.90 -7.60
C LEU A 142 -16.32 -0.60 -7.37
#